data_AF-T0HNC6-F1
#
_entry.id   AF-T0HNC6-F1
#
_cell.length_a   1.000
_cell.length_b   1.000
_cell.length_c   1.000
_cell.angle_alpha   90.00
_cell.angle_beta   90.00
_cell.angle_gamma   90.00
#
_symmetry.space_group_name_H-M   'P 1'
#
loop_
_entity.id
_entity.type
_entity.pdbx_description
1 polymer ?
#
loop_
_entity_poly.entity_id
_entity_poly.type
_entity_poly.pdbx_seq_one_letter_code
_entity_poly.pdbx_strand_id
1 'polypeptide(L)'
;MRVYAVDLDAMLHDIRGLRDERPALYAPDSYAAGQALGRHLREQGSDGIVYQSVRDTDGECAAVFRPRLLANCRQERHLCYVWDGRAIVTVYEKKTFT
;
A
#
# COMPACT_ATOMS: atom_id res chain seq x y z
N MET A 1 11.96 2.71 10.57
CA MET A 1 10.89 1.94 9.90
C MET A 1 11.48 0.67 9.31
N ARG A 2 10.85 -0.48 9.51
CA ARG A 2 11.26 -1.73 8.84
C ARG A 2 10.54 -1.84 7.51
N VAL A 3 11.25 -2.24 6.47
CA VAL A 3 10.69 -2.65 5.18
C VAL A 3 10.55 -4.17 5.22
N TYR A 4 9.36 -4.65 4.86
CA TYR A 4 9.11 -6.07 4.71
C TYR A 4 8.85 -6.37 3.25
N ALA A 5 9.54 -7.37 2.73
CA ALA A 5 9.20 -7.96 1.45
C ALA A 5 8.34 -9.20 1.72
N VAL A 6 7.27 -9.33 0.96
CA VAL A 6 6.29 -10.42 1.06
C VAL A 6 5.96 -10.86 -0.35
N ASP A 7 5.68 -12.14 -0.51
CA ASP A 7 5.16 -12.68 -1.76
C ASP A 7 3.63 -12.64 -1.66
N LEU A 8 2.98 -12.04 -2.65
CA LEU A 8 1.53 -11.92 -2.73
C LEU A 8 1.05 -12.71 -3.94
N ASP A 9 0.28 -13.78 -3.68
CA ASP A 9 -0.37 -14.59 -4.70
C ASP A 9 -1.88 -14.63 -4.41
N ALA A 10 -2.65 -13.84 -5.15
CA ALA A 10 -4.08 -13.69 -4.96
C ALA A 10 -4.74 -13.09 -6.21
N MET A 11 -6.04 -13.36 -6.36
CA MET A 11 -6.88 -12.67 -7.34
C MET A 11 -7.46 -11.40 -6.74
N LEU A 12 -6.98 -10.26 -7.19
CA LEU A 12 -7.39 -8.94 -6.72
C LEU A 12 -8.28 -8.26 -7.76
N HIS A 13 -9.28 -7.50 -7.31
CA HIS A 13 -10.01 -6.64 -8.24
C HIS A 13 -9.08 -5.52 -8.72
N ASP A 14 -8.91 -5.43 -10.03
CA ASP A 14 -8.16 -4.36 -10.63
C ASP A 14 -9.02 -3.11 -10.74
N ILE A 15 -8.64 -2.07 -9.98
CA ILE A 15 -9.28 -0.76 -10.06
C ILE A 15 -8.32 0.29 -10.62
N ARG A 16 -7.13 -0.10 -11.10
CA ARG A 16 -6.21 0.80 -11.79
C ARG A 16 -6.90 1.35 -13.04
N GLY A 17 -6.64 2.61 -13.37
CA GLY A 17 -7.31 3.30 -14.48
C GLY A 17 -8.69 3.87 -14.14
N LEU A 18 -9.30 3.50 -13.00
CA LEU A 18 -10.58 4.08 -12.58
C LEU A 18 -10.46 5.46 -11.91
N ARG A 19 -9.30 6.12 -12.01
CA ARG A 19 -9.09 7.43 -11.36
C ARG A 19 -10.01 8.50 -11.91
N ASP A 20 -10.18 8.54 -13.23
CA ASP A 20 -11.01 9.56 -13.89
C ASP A 20 -12.51 9.24 -13.74
N GLU A 21 -12.88 7.96 -13.83
CA GLU A 21 -14.26 7.50 -13.71
C GLU A 21 -14.77 7.49 -12.26
N ARG A 22 -13.89 7.22 -11.30
CA ARG A 22 -14.21 7.10 -9.87
C ARG A 22 -13.22 7.91 -9.02
N PRO A 23 -13.17 9.25 -9.19
CA PRO A 23 -12.19 10.11 -8.52
C PRO A 23 -12.26 10.05 -7.00
N ALA A 24 -13.45 9.78 -6.43
CA ALA A 24 -13.62 9.61 -5.00
C ALA A 24 -12.80 8.43 -4.41
N LEU A 25 -12.53 7.37 -5.19
CA LEU A 25 -11.66 6.26 -4.75
C LEU A 25 -10.20 6.66 -4.64
N TYR A 26 -9.81 7.74 -5.33
CA TYR A 26 -8.45 8.22 -5.46
C TYR A 26 -8.24 9.60 -4.83
N ALA A 27 -9.15 10.02 -3.94
CA ALA A 27 -9.01 11.27 -3.20
C ALA A 27 -7.78 11.21 -2.27
N PRO A 28 -6.80 12.13 -2.41
CA PRO A 28 -5.53 12.05 -1.68
C PRO A 28 -5.67 12.32 -0.17
N ASP A 29 -6.71 13.06 0.20
CA ASP A 29 -7.02 13.55 1.55
C ASP A 29 -8.20 12.81 2.22
N SER A 30 -8.90 11.93 1.51
CA SER A 30 -10.04 11.19 2.03
C SER A 30 -10.05 9.73 1.57
N TYR A 31 -10.04 8.81 2.53
CA TYR A 31 -10.12 7.36 2.27
C TYR A 31 -11.54 6.80 2.40
N ALA A 32 -12.56 7.64 2.58
CA ALA A 32 -13.91 7.18 2.87
C ALA A 32 -14.49 6.26 1.77
N ALA A 33 -14.37 6.64 0.50
CA ALA A 33 -14.88 5.84 -0.61
C ALA A 33 -14.09 4.53 -0.79
N GLY A 34 -12.76 4.58 -0.67
CA GLY A 34 -11.91 3.38 -0.72
C GLY A 34 -12.19 2.40 0.43
N GLN A 35 -12.40 2.91 1.66
CA GLN A 35 -12.79 2.09 2.81
C GLN A 35 -14.18 1.47 2.65
N ALA A 36 -15.15 2.21 2.10
CA ALA A 36 -16.48 1.69 1.81
C ALA A 36 -16.42 0.55 0.78
N LEU A 37 -15.68 0.75 -0.32
CA LEU A 37 -15.45 -0.28 -1.34
C LEU A 37 -14.76 -1.51 -0.74
N GLY A 38 -13.67 -1.31 0.01
CA GLY A 38 -12.93 -2.42 0.63
C GLY A 38 -13.78 -3.23 1.60
N ARG A 39 -14.65 -2.58 2.39
CA ARG A 39 -15.60 -3.27 3.28
C ARG A 39 -16.57 -4.14 2.47
N HIS A 40 -17.20 -3.55 1.45
CA HIS A 40 -18.16 -4.25 0.60
C HIS A 40 -17.54 -5.49 -0.08
N LEU A 41 -16.37 -5.35 -0.70
CA LEU A 41 -15.68 -6.46 -1.36
C LEU A 41 -15.25 -7.54 -0.38
N ARG A 42 -14.77 -7.15 0.81
CA ARG A 42 -14.41 -8.10 1.87
C ARG A 42 -15.62 -8.90 2.36
N GLU A 43 -16.78 -8.26 2.53
CA GLU A 43 -18.05 -8.91 2.91
C GLU A 43 -18.52 -9.91 1.83
N GLN A 44 -18.25 -9.62 0.55
CA GLN A 44 -18.52 -10.51 -0.57
C GLN A 44 -17.49 -11.64 -0.73
N GLY A 45 -16.47 -11.69 0.12
CA GLY A 45 -15.48 -12.75 0.12
C GLY A 45 -14.30 -12.54 -0.83
N SER A 46 -14.11 -11.32 -1.34
CA SER A 46 -12.92 -10.95 -2.13
C SER A 46 -11.62 -11.07 -1.33
N ASP A 47 -10.51 -11.27 -2.04
CA ASP A 47 -9.16 -11.32 -1.49
C ASP A 47 -8.51 -9.94 -1.38
N GLY A 48 -8.94 -8.97 -2.17
CA GLY A 48 -8.38 -7.62 -2.15
C GLY A 48 -8.54 -6.83 -3.44
N ILE A 49 -7.83 -5.71 -3.53
CA ILE A 49 -7.78 -4.85 -4.73
C ILE A 49 -6.34 -4.49 -5.10
N VAL A 50 -6.10 -4.26 -6.39
CA VAL A 50 -4.89 -3.58 -6.89
C VAL A 50 -5.28 -2.20 -7.43
N TYR A 51 -4.51 -1.18 -7.08
CA TYR A 51 -4.87 0.23 -7.32
C TYR A 51 -3.63 1.10 -7.51
N GLN A 52 -3.80 2.25 -8.17
CA GLN A 52 -2.73 3.25 -8.32
C GLN A 52 -2.54 4.03 -7.02
N SER A 53 -1.29 4.30 -6.64
CA SER A 53 -1.00 5.10 -5.45
C SER A 53 -1.56 6.52 -5.58
N VAL A 54 -2.07 7.07 -4.47
CA VAL A 54 -2.51 8.48 -4.39
C VAL A 54 -1.38 9.42 -3.97
N ARG A 55 -0.19 8.88 -3.70
CA ARG A 55 1.01 9.62 -3.25
C ARG A 55 2.20 9.52 -4.20
N ASP A 56 2.15 8.58 -5.14
CA ASP A 56 3.18 8.32 -6.14
C ASP A 56 2.48 8.03 -7.46
N THR A 57 2.67 8.89 -8.47
CA THR A 57 1.91 8.85 -9.72
C THR A 57 2.18 7.56 -10.52
N ASP A 58 3.40 7.04 -10.44
CA ASP A 58 3.80 5.79 -11.12
C ASP A 58 3.69 4.56 -10.20
N GLY A 59 3.37 4.78 -8.92
CA GLY A 59 3.29 3.74 -7.91
C GLY A 59 2.01 2.92 -7.99
N GLU A 60 2.14 1.62 -7.76
CA GLU A 60 1.02 0.69 -7.60
C GLU A 60 0.96 0.16 -6.17
N CYS A 61 -0.24 -0.16 -5.70
CA CYS A 61 -0.49 -0.67 -4.37
C CYS A 61 -1.50 -1.80 -4.41
N ALA A 62 -1.41 -2.71 -3.44
CA ALA A 62 -2.40 -3.75 -3.21
C ALA A 62 -2.98 -3.60 -1.80
N ALA A 63 -4.30 -3.70 -1.67
CA ALA A 63 -4.98 -3.84 -0.39
C ALA A 63 -5.45 -5.27 -0.24
N VAL A 64 -4.82 -6.01 0.68
CA VAL A 64 -5.07 -7.44 0.90
C VAL A 64 -5.99 -7.61 2.10
N PHE A 65 -7.12 -8.30 1.93
CA PHE A 65 -8.15 -8.41 2.97
C PHE A 65 -7.97 -9.59 3.91
N ARG A 66 -7.08 -10.54 3.56
CA ARG A 66 -6.81 -11.76 4.32
C ARG A 66 -5.30 -11.98 4.46
N PRO A 67 -4.73 -12.02 5.68
CA PRO A 67 -3.29 -12.18 5.87
C PRO A 67 -2.69 -13.46 5.26
N ARG A 68 -3.46 -14.54 5.14
CA ARG A 68 -3.01 -15.83 4.57
C ARG A 68 -2.57 -15.77 3.11
N LEU A 69 -2.89 -14.68 2.40
CA LEU A 69 -2.53 -14.45 1.00
C LEU A 69 -1.10 -13.92 0.85
N LEU A 70 -0.44 -13.60 1.98
CA LEU A 70 0.93 -13.13 2.03
C LEU A 70 1.83 -14.26 2.56
N ALA A 71 2.88 -14.58 1.81
CA ALA A 71 3.84 -15.61 2.15
C ALA A 71 5.28 -15.06 2.16
N ASN A 72 6.23 -15.85 2.65
CA ASN A 72 7.67 -15.55 2.63
C ASN A 72 8.04 -14.15 3.15
N CYS A 73 7.37 -13.73 4.23
CA CYS A 73 7.61 -12.43 4.85
C CYS A 73 9.03 -12.35 5.42
N ARG A 74 9.80 -11.41 4.90
CA ARG A 74 11.20 -11.17 5.27
C ARG A 74 11.40 -9.70 5.58
N GLN A 75 12.04 -9.40 6.70
CA GLN A 75 12.51 -8.04 6.97
C GLN A 75 13.68 -7.75 6.02
N GLU A 76 13.51 -6.80 5.11
CA GLU A 76 14.45 -6.53 4.02
C GLU A 76 15.41 -5.39 4.38
N ARG A 77 14.89 -4.18 4.63
CA ARG A 77 15.68 -3.01 5.07
C ARG A 77 15.19 -2.45 6.39
N HIS A 78 16.05 -1.70 7.07
CA HIS A 78 15.65 -0.84 8.18
C HIS A 78 15.97 0.62 7.83
N LEU A 79 14.94 1.40 7.52
CA LEU A 79 15.08 2.80 7.14
C LEU A 79 15.01 3.73 8.36
N CYS A 80 15.90 4.72 8.39
CA CYS A 80 15.86 5.86 9.29
C CYS A 80 15.41 7.10 8.52
N TYR A 81 14.51 7.87 9.11
CA TYR A 81 13.98 9.10 8.53
C TYR A 81 14.44 10.27 9.40
N VAL A 82 15.10 11.24 8.79
CA VAL A 82 15.57 12.45 9.46
C VAL A 82 14.58 13.57 9.21
N TRP A 83 14.03 14.11 10.29
CA TRP A 83 13.08 15.22 10.28
C TRP A 83 13.78 16.50 10.70
N ASP A 84 13.61 17.58 9.94
CA ASP A 84 14.23 18.88 10.22
C ASP A 84 13.33 19.86 11.01
N GLY A 85 12.11 19.43 11.37
CA GLY A 85 11.08 20.29 11.94
C GLY A 85 9.91 20.57 10.98
N ARG A 86 10.08 20.35 9.67
CA ARG A 86 9.10 20.66 8.62
C ARG A 86 8.88 19.54 7.60
N ALA A 87 9.93 18.79 7.27
CA ALA A 87 9.89 17.72 6.30
C ALA A 87 10.89 16.60 6.67
N ILE A 88 10.67 15.43 6.06
CA ILE A 88 11.69 14.38 6.04
C ILE A 88 12.73 14.82 5.01
N VAL A 89 13.93 15.16 5.47
CA VAL A 89 15.01 15.68 4.62
C VAL A 89 16.00 14.61 4.19
N THR A 90 16.11 13.53 4.97
CA THR A 90 17.03 12.43 4.66
C THR A 90 16.37 11.11 5.00
N VAL A 91 16.51 10.13 4.11
CA VAL A 91 16.19 8.73 4.37
C VAL A 91 17.45 7.91 4.15
N TYR A 92 17.83 7.09 5.11
CA TYR A 92 18.98 6.19 4.98
C TYR A 92 18.68 4.81 5.54
N GLU A 93 19.36 3.81 4.99
CA GLU A 93 19.29 2.44 5.48
C GLU A 93 20.27 2.24 6.64
N LYS A 94 19.77 1.68 7.75
CA LYS A 94 20.59 1.22 8.87
C LYS A 94 21.13 -0.17 8.53
N LYS A 95 22.44 -0.24 8.32
CA LYS A 95 23.18 -1.50 8.16
C LYS A 95 24.07 -1.72 9.39
N THR A 96 24.18 -2.95 9.84
CA THR A 96 25.19 -3.34 10.82
C THR A 96 26.52 -3.46 10.07
N PHE A 97 27.56 -2.75 10.51
CA PHE A 97 28.91 -3.02 10.04
C PHE A 97 29.31 -4.37 10.61
N THR A 98 29.40 -5.38 9.75
CA THR A 98 29.86 -6.73 10.11
C THR A 98 31.09 -7.04 9.28
#